data_AF-A0A969I4U5-F1
#
_entry.id   AF-A0A969I4U5-F1
#
_cell.length_a   1.000
_cell.length_b   1.000
_cell.length_c   1.000
_cell.angle_alpha   90.00
_cell.angle_beta   90.00
_cell.angle_gamma   90.00
#
_symmetry.space_group_name_H-M   'P 1'
#
loop_
_entity.id
_entity.type
_entity.pdbx_description
1 polymer ?
#
loop_
_entity_poly.entity_id
_entity_poly.type
_entity_poly.pdbx_seq_one_letter_code
_entity_poly.pdbx_strand_id
1 'polypeptide(L)' 'FEHAFYCKRTGQMATTKTSPSGPEDRLHLSGTKVREMLRRGELPPPEFSRPEVAAELAKAMHQ' A
#
# COMPACT_ATOMS: atom_id res chain seq x y z
N PHE A 1 2.34 9.09 16.36
CA PHE A 1 1.57 8.59 15.20
C PHE A 1 1.58 7.08 15.25
N GLU A 2 0.41 6.44 15.31
CA GLU A 2 0.32 4.99 15.16
C GLU A 2 0.54 4.61 13.69
N HIS A 3 1.26 3.52 13.45
CA HIS A 3 1.49 3.01 12.10
C HIS A 3 0.20 2.36 11.59
N ALA A 4 -0.46 3.01 10.63
CA ALA A 4 -1.55 2.40 9.89
C ALA A 4 -0.99 1.32 8.97
N PHE A 5 -1.58 0.14 9.01
CA PHE A 5 -1.23 -0.98 8.13
C PHE A 5 -2.44 -1.40 7.33
N TYR A 6 -2.18 -2.03 6.20
CA TYR A 6 -3.23 -2.70 5.46
C TYR A 6 -3.51 -4.05 6.12
N CYS A 7 -4.74 -4.27 6.56
CA CYS A 7 -5.16 -5.53 7.14
C CYS A 7 -5.71 -6.44 6.03
N LYS A 8 -5.01 -7.53 5.71
CA LYS A 8 -5.48 -8.51 4.70
C LYS A 8 -6.82 -9.12 5.06
N ARG A 9 -7.05 -9.36 6.36
CA ARG A 9 -8.27 -9.98 6.88
C ARG A 9 -9.52 -9.12 6.70
N THR A 10 -9.38 -7.80 6.82
CA THR A 10 -10.51 -6.85 6.72
C THR A 10 -10.51 -6.07 5.41
N GLY A 11 -9.50 -6.26 4.57
CA GLY A 11 -9.35 -5.61 3.27
C GLY A 11 -9.19 -4.09 3.32
N GLN A 12 -8.86 -3.53 4.48
CA GLN A 12 -8.87 -2.08 4.72
C GLN A 12 -7.69 -1.63 5.58
N MET A 13 -7.41 -0.33 5.52
CA MET A 13 -6.43 0.31 6.39
C MET A 13 -6.92 0.30 7.84
N ALA A 14 -6.15 -0.30 8.74
CA ALA A 14 -6.45 -0.38 10.15
C ALA A 14 -5.21 -0.06 10.98
N THR A 15 -5.42 0.26 12.26
CA THR A 15 -4.32 0.35 13.23
C THR A 15 -4.38 -0.82 14.20
N THR A 16 -3.35 -0.97 15.02
CA THR A 16 -3.26 -2.05 16.02
C THR A 16 -4.39 -2.03 17.03
N LYS A 17 -5.07 -0.89 17.20
CA LYS A 17 -6.23 -0.74 18.09
C LYS A 17 -7.56 -1.10 17.42
N THR A 18 -7.68 -0.90 16.11
CA THR A 18 -8.95 -1.07 15.39
C THR A 18 -9.16 -2.47 14.83
N SER A 19 -8.08 -3.22 14.58
CA SER A 19 -8.19 -4.57 14.03
C SER A 19 -7.56 -5.61 14.97
N PRO A 20 -8.27 -6.71 15.29
CA PRO A 20 -7.71 -7.85 16.01
C PRO A 20 -6.77 -8.70 15.13
N SER A 21 -6.41 -8.23 13.94
CA SER A 21 -5.49 -8.91 13.03
C SER A 21 -4.10 -9.07 13.65
N GLY A 22 -3.63 -10.32 13.65
CA GLY A 22 -2.28 -10.70 14.06
C GLY A 22 -1.20 -10.17 13.12
N PRO A 23 0.08 -10.29 13.49
CA PRO A 23 1.20 -9.81 12.68
C PRO A 23 1.22 -10.36 11.25
N GLU A 24 0.78 -11.61 11.05
CA GLU A 24 0.71 -12.23 9.71
C GLU A 24 -0.24 -11.52 8.73
N ASP A 25 -1.29 -10.88 9.25
CA ASP A 25 -2.30 -10.18 8.45
C ASP A 25 -1.98 -8.69 8.24
N ARG A 26 -0.90 -8.19 8.86
CA ARG A 26 -0.48 -6.79 8.79
C ARG A 26 0.49 -6.58 7.64
N LEU A 27 -0.03 -6.08 6.52
CA LEU A 27 0.80 -5.60 5.43
C LEU A 27 1.25 -4.17 5.71
N HIS A 28 2.55 -4.02 5.97
CA HIS A 28 3.23 -2.73 5.93
C HIS A 28 3.94 -2.60 4.59
N LEU A 29 3.40 -1.76 3.71
CA LEU A 29 4.09 -1.38 2.49
C LEU A 29 4.78 -0.04 2.72
N SER A 30 6.11 -0.02 2.61
CA SER A 30 6.86 1.22 2.76
C SER A 30 6.66 2.09 1.52
N GLY A 31 6.43 3.39 1.71
CA GLY A 31 6.31 4.32 0.59
C GLY A 31 7.55 4.35 -0.31
N THR A 32 8.72 4.00 0.23
CA THR A 32 9.95 3.80 -0.55
C THR A 32 9.79 2.64 -1.53
N LYS A 33 9.28 1.49 -1.07
CA LYS A 33 9.05 0.32 -1.94
C LYS A 33 8.01 0.62 -3.03
N VAL A 34 6.97 1.39 -2.70
CA VAL A 34 5.97 1.84 -3.69
C VAL A 34 6.60 2.71 -4.77
N ARG A 35 7.43 3.69 -4.39
CA ARG A 35 8.14 4.52 -5.37
C ARG A 35 9.14 3.72 -6.20
N GLU A 36 9.80 2.72 -5.62
CA GLU A 36 10.67 1.83 -6.38
C GLU A 36 9.90 0.98 -7.39
N MET A 37 8.75 0.42 -7.01
CA MET A 37 7.88 -0.32 -7.92
C MET A 37 7.43 0.58 -9.08
N LEU A 38 6.91 1.78 -8.77
CA LEU A 38 6.50 2.75 -9.79
C LEU A 38 7.63 3.13 -10.74
N ARG A 39 8.86 3.33 -10.23
CA ARG A 39 10.07 3.58 -11.05
C ARG A 39 10.48 2.39 -11.93
N ARG A 40 10.20 1.16 -11.49
CA ARG A 40 10.42 -0.06 -12.27
C ARG A 40 9.31 -0.30 -13.31
N GLY A 41 8.24 0.49 -13.29
CA GLY A 41 7.03 0.26 -14.08
C GLY A 41 6.12 -0.83 -13.51
N GLU A 42 6.39 -1.30 -12.28
CA GLU A 42 5.53 -2.23 -11.57
C GLU A 42 4.45 -1.45 -10.79
N LEU A 43 3.19 -1.80 -11.01
CA LEU A 43 2.09 -1.17 -10.29
C LEU A 43 2.05 -1.70 -8.84
N PRO A 44 1.97 -0.81 -7.82
CA PRO A 44 1.76 -1.25 -6.45
C PRO A 44 0.43 -2.01 -6.34
N PRO A 45 0.31 -2.88 -5.32
CA PRO A 45 -0.91 -3.66 -5.11
C PRO A 45 -2.14 -2.74 -4.95
N PRO A 46 -3.31 -3.12 -5.51
CA PRO A 46 -4.54 -2.33 -5.43
C PRO A 46 -5.01 -2.05 -3.99
N GLU A 47 -4.57 -2.88 -3.05
CA GLU A 47 -4.76 -2.73 -1.60
C GLU A 47 -4.12 -1.46 -1.04
N PHE A 48 -3.01 -1.03 -1.63
CA PHE A 48 -2.26 0.13 -1.15
C PHE A 48 -2.53 1.39 -1.96
N SER A 49 -2.67 1.24 -3.27
CA SER A 49 -3.01 2.35 -4.15
C SER A 49 -3.95 1.83 -5.21
N ARG A 50 -5.08 2.51 -5.37
CA ARG A 50 -6.05 2.12 -6.39
C ARG A 50 -5.39 2.14 -7.78
N PRO A 51 -5.73 1.20 -8.67
CA PRO A 51 -5.07 1.06 -9.96
C PRO A 51 -5.13 2.35 -10.80
N GLU A 52 -6.21 3.13 -10.71
CA GLU A 52 -6.33 4.42 -11.40
C GLU A 52 -5.29 5.44 -10.92
N VAL A 53 -5.00 5.48 -9.62
CA VAL A 53 -4.00 6.40 -9.05
C VAL A 53 -2.59 5.90 -9.34
N ALA A 54 -2.37 4.59 -9.24
CA ALA A 54 -1.09 3.97 -9.53
C ALA A 54 -0.64 4.19 -10.99
N ALA A 55 -1.57 4.05 -11.94
CA ALA A 55 -1.32 4.32 -13.35
C ALA A 55 -0.91 5.77 -13.60
N GLU A 56 -1.62 6.73 -12.99
CA GLU A 56 -1.32 8.14 -13.18
C GLU A 56 -0.02 8.57 -12.49
N LEU A 57 0.30 7.97 -11.34
CA LEU A 57 1.61 8.13 -10.70
C LEU A 57 2.74 7.57 -11.56
N ALA A 58 2.59 6.36 -12.11
CA ALA A 58 3.61 5.77 -12.98
C ALA A 58 3.85 6.63 -14.24
N LYS A 59 2.77 7.14 -14.85
CA LYS A 59 2.84 8.04 -16.00
C LYS A 59 3.50 9.39 -15.66
N ALA A 60 3.24 9.93 -14.48
CA ALA A 60 3.87 11.17 -14.01
C ALA A 60 5.34 10.99 -13.66
N MET A 61 5.78 9.80 -13.21
CA MET A 61 7.20 9.52 -12.91
C MET A 61 8.07 9.29 -14.16
N HIS A 62 7.46 9.05 -15.32
CA HIS A 62 8.15 8.86 -16.60
C HIS A 62 8.05 10.07 -17.55
N GLN A 63 7.46 11.19 -17.08
CA GLN A 63 7.50 12.50 -17.72
C GLN A 63 8.65 13.33 -17.15
#